data_AF-A0A969Q6M0-F1
#
_entry.id   AF-A0A969Q6M0-F1
#
_cell.length_a   1.000
_cell.length_b   1.000
_cell.length_c   1.000
_cell.angle_alpha   90.00
_cell.angle_beta   90.00
_cell.angle_gamma   90.00
#
_symmetry.space_group_name_H-M   'P 1'
#
loop_
_entity.id
_entity.type
_entity.pdbx_description
1 polymer ?
#
loop_
_entity_poly.entity_id
_entity_poly.type
_entity_poly.pdbx_seq_one_letter_code
_entity_poly.pdbx_strand_id
1 'polypeptide(L)'
;MMQGNVSAVEHAEAVLAREAAKRFAPEYLWQCTLVTTVEPCAMCAGTQYWAHIGRLVYGLSERDLLALTGNHAENPTLDLPCREVVTNCVIDECFGHFGAPFVVVMEQVGACDHLLR
;
A
#
# COMPACT_ATOMS: atom_id res chain seq x y z
N MET A 1 10.50 -14.48 -10.82
CA MET A 1 9.22 -13.73 -10.80
C MET A 1 9.61 -12.26 -10.93
N MET A 2 9.06 -11.55 -11.91
CA MET A 2 9.40 -10.13 -12.12
C MET A 2 8.65 -9.34 -11.06
N GLN A 3 9.36 -8.61 -10.19
CA GLN A 3 8.75 -7.61 -9.32
C GLN A 3 7.93 -6.68 -10.23
N GLY A 4 6.65 -6.44 -9.92
CA GLY A 4 5.76 -5.64 -10.78
C GLY A 4 6.04 -4.14 -10.78
N ASN A 5 7.32 -3.73 -10.72
CA ASN A 5 7.73 -2.34 -10.69
C ASN A 5 8.04 -1.84 -12.11
N VAL A 6 7.51 -0.66 -12.47
CA VAL A 6 7.83 -0.01 -13.77
C VAL A 6 9.22 0.62 -13.72
N SER A 7 9.67 1.00 -12.51
CA SER A 7 11.03 1.43 -12.18
C SER A 7 11.30 1.25 -10.68
N ALA A 8 12.52 1.54 -10.22
CA ALA A 8 12.96 1.38 -8.82
C ALA A 8 12.08 2.11 -7.78
N VAL A 9 11.32 3.13 -8.18
CA VAL A 9 10.43 3.89 -7.29
C VAL A 9 8.97 3.91 -7.75
N GLU A 10 8.63 3.22 -8.84
CA GLU A 10 7.28 3.11 -9.37
C GLU A 10 6.65 1.79 -8.96
N HIS A 11 6.56 1.60 -7.64
CA HIS A 11 5.77 0.53 -7.05
C HIS A 11 4.28 0.86 -7.18
N ALA A 12 3.46 -0.18 -7.29
CA ALA A 12 2.03 -0.03 -7.53
C ALA A 12 1.34 0.78 -6.42
N GLU A 13 1.75 0.60 -5.15
CA GLU A 13 1.26 1.37 -4.01
C GLU A 13 1.62 2.86 -4.12
N ALA A 14 2.85 3.17 -4.52
CA ALA A 14 3.31 4.55 -4.68
C ALA A 14 2.57 5.25 -5.84
N VAL A 15 2.36 4.56 -6.96
CA VAL A 15 1.60 5.08 -8.11
C VAL A 15 0.15 5.34 -7.71
N LEU A 16 -0.49 4.37 -7.06
CA LEU A 16 -1.88 4.49 -6.61
C LEU A 16 -2.07 5.63 -5.61
N ALA A 17 -1.20 5.73 -4.59
CA ALA A 17 -1.29 6.78 -3.58
C ALA A 17 -1.14 8.18 -4.20
N ARG A 18 -0.21 8.33 -5.15
CA ARG A 18 -0.02 9.58 -5.92
C ARG A 18 -1.25 9.94 -6.76
N GLU A 19 -1.87 8.96 -7.41
CA GLU A 19 -3.08 9.20 -8.21
C GLU A 19 -4.30 9.52 -7.33
N ALA A 20 -4.46 8.83 -6.19
CA ALA A 20 -5.52 9.10 -5.23
C ALA A 20 -5.44 10.53 -4.66
N ALA A 21 -4.23 10.96 -4.26
CA ALA A 21 -4.00 12.30 -3.72
C ALA A 21 -4.30 13.45 -4.73
N LYS A 22 -4.26 13.18 -6.04
CA LYS A 22 -4.64 14.15 -7.07
C LYS A 22 -6.15 14.23 -7.29
N ARG A 23 -6.89 13.16 -7.00
CA ARG A 23 -8.31 13.01 -7.36
C ARG A 23 -9.25 13.28 -6.18
N PHE A 24 -8.79 13.06 -4.96
CA PHE A 24 -9.64 13.11 -3.77
C PHE A 24 -9.12 14.10 -2.73
N ALA A 25 -10.05 14.62 -1.93
CA ALA A 25 -9.71 15.49 -0.80
C ALA A 25 -8.98 14.70 0.31
N PRO A 26 -8.00 15.31 1.01
CA PRO A 26 -7.29 14.68 2.12
C PRO A 26 -8.22 14.09 3.20
N GLU A 27 -9.31 14.79 3.54
CA GLU A 27 -10.24 14.35 4.58
C GLU A 27 -10.96 13.05 4.21
N TYR A 28 -11.22 12.85 2.90
CA TYR A 28 -11.78 11.62 2.38
C TYR A 28 -10.74 10.48 2.42
N LEU A 29 -9.51 10.76 2.00
CA LEU A 29 -8.44 9.76 1.97
C LEU A 29 -8.09 9.26 3.38
N TRP A 30 -8.19 10.12 4.41
CA TRP A 30 -7.92 9.69 5.79
C TRP A 30 -8.91 8.62 6.29
N GLN A 31 -10.07 8.50 5.64
CA GLN A 31 -11.07 7.47 5.92
C GLN A 31 -10.94 6.23 5.02
N CYS A 32 -10.00 6.27 4.06
CA CYS A 32 -9.78 5.20 3.10
C CYS A 32 -8.77 4.17 3.59
N THR A 33 -8.88 2.96 3.04
CA THR A 33 -7.98 1.84 3.29
C THR A 33 -7.18 1.49 2.03
N LEU A 34 -5.85 1.52 2.08
CA LEU A 34 -4.99 0.93 1.06
C LEU A 34 -4.92 -0.58 1.27
N VAL A 35 -5.31 -1.36 0.25
CA VAL A 35 -5.18 -2.82 0.27
C VAL A 35 -4.12 -3.24 -0.75
N THR A 36 -3.09 -3.94 -0.27
CA THR A 36 -1.98 -4.47 -1.09
C THR A 36 -1.75 -5.96 -0.81
N THR A 37 -1.12 -6.67 -1.75
CA THR A 37 -0.85 -8.11 -1.62
C THR A 37 0.30 -8.39 -0.65
N VAL A 38 1.32 -7.54 -0.68
CA VAL A 38 2.51 -7.63 0.18
C VAL A 38 2.63 -6.33 0.95
N GLU A 39 3.14 -6.42 2.18
CA GLU A 39 3.48 -5.27 3.00
C GLU A 39 4.28 -4.23 2.19
N PRO A 40 3.84 -2.97 2.19
CA PRO A 40 4.51 -1.92 1.43
C PRO A 40 5.88 -1.63 2.04
N CYS A 41 6.90 -1.55 1.17
CA CYS A 41 8.23 -1.14 1.59
C CYS A 41 8.24 0.28 2.17
N ALA A 42 9.34 0.68 2.82
CA ALA A 42 9.44 1.99 3.49
C ALA A 42 9.06 3.19 2.62
N MET A 43 9.42 3.17 1.33
CA MET A 43 9.01 4.22 0.39
C MET A 43 7.50 4.29 0.20
N CYS A 44 6.85 3.13 0.01
CA CYS A 44 5.41 3.05 -0.22
C CYS A 44 4.62 3.40 1.05
N ALA A 45 5.07 2.91 2.20
CA ALA A 45 4.50 3.26 3.50
C ALA A 45 4.56 4.78 3.75
N GLY A 46 5.71 5.41 3.49
CA GLY A 46 5.83 6.87 3.57
C GLY A 46 4.94 7.60 2.56
N THR A 47 4.86 7.11 1.32
CA THR A 47 4.03 7.71 0.26
C THR A 47 2.54 7.66 0.63
N GLN A 48 2.08 6.56 1.22
CA GLN A 48 0.71 6.42 1.71
C GLN A 48 0.35 7.50 2.74
N TYR A 49 1.23 7.76 3.70
CA TYR A 49 1.03 8.82 4.70
C TYR A 49 0.91 10.20 4.05
N TRP A 50 1.82 10.53 3.13
CA TRP A 50 1.78 11.80 2.39
C TRP A 50 0.56 11.93 1.47
N ALA A 51 -0.01 10.80 1.04
CA ALA A 51 -1.27 10.75 0.31
C ALA A 51 -2.51 10.80 1.23
N HIS A 52 -2.33 10.90 2.54
CA HIS A 52 -3.39 10.95 3.54
C HIS A 52 -4.23 9.67 3.63
N ILE A 53 -3.72 8.49 3.29
CA ILE A 53 -4.51 7.24 3.35
C ILE A 53 -4.40 6.63 4.76
N GLY A 54 -5.51 6.59 5.49
CA GLY A 54 -5.53 6.36 6.93
C GLY A 54 -5.36 4.92 7.41
N ARG A 55 -5.66 3.93 6.56
CA ARG A 55 -5.54 2.50 6.91
C ARG A 55 -4.77 1.73 5.85
N LEU A 56 -3.97 0.75 6.27
CA LEU A 56 -3.26 -0.18 5.41
C LEU A 56 -3.67 -1.61 5.75
N VAL A 57 -3.96 -2.41 4.73
CA VAL A 57 -4.16 -3.85 4.84
C VAL A 57 -3.25 -4.57 3.85
N TYR A 58 -2.51 -5.57 4.31
CA TYR A 58 -1.66 -6.39 3.46
C TYR A 58 -1.81 -7.90 3.69
N GLY A 59 -1.57 -8.68 2.64
CA GLY A 59 -1.70 -10.15 2.66
C GLY A 59 -0.49 -10.90 3.21
N LEU A 60 0.73 -10.44 2.91
CA LEU A 60 1.98 -11.11 3.26
C LEU A 60 3.00 -10.07 3.76
N SER A 61 3.76 -10.36 4.81
CA SER A 61 4.80 -9.44 5.28
C SER A 61 5.97 -9.32 4.27
N GLU A 62 6.70 -8.20 4.29
CA GLU A 62 7.87 -8.01 3.43
C GLU A 62 8.96 -9.04 3.77
N ARG A 63 9.05 -9.40 5.06
CA ARG A 63 9.93 -10.46 5.57
C ARG A 63 9.59 -11.84 4.99
N ASP A 64 8.31 -12.21 4.96
CA ASP A 64 7.88 -13.49 4.40
C ASP A 64 8.11 -13.53 2.89
N LEU A 65 7.89 -12.41 2.18
CA LEU A 65 8.23 -12.31 0.77
C LEU A 65 9.73 -12.53 0.55
N LEU A 66 10.59 -11.86 1.33
CA LEU A 66 12.04 -12.02 1.26
C LEU A 66 12.48 -13.47 1.45
N ALA A 67 11.87 -14.18 2.41
CA ALA A 67 12.15 -15.58 2.68
C ALA A 67 11.80 -16.49 1.48
N LEU A 68 10.77 -16.14 0.70
CA LEU A 68 10.32 -16.91 -0.46
C LEU A 68 11.09 -16.60 -1.74
N THR A 69 11.43 -15.33 -1.98
CA THR A 69 11.97 -14.88 -3.28
C THR A 69 13.46 -14.59 -3.26
N GLY A 70 14.04 -14.39 -2.07
CA GLY A 70 15.36 -13.80 -1.96
C GLY A 70 15.38 -12.33 -2.40
N ASN A 71 16.59 -11.75 -2.40
CA ASN A 71 16.80 -10.34 -2.68
C ASN A 71 17.01 -10.09 -4.19
N HIS A 72 16.66 -8.88 -4.67
CA HIS A 72 16.86 -8.47 -6.07
C HIS A 72 17.82 -7.27 -6.15
N ALA A 73 18.75 -7.28 -7.11
CA ALA A 73 19.75 -6.21 -7.23
C ALA A 73 19.15 -4.83 -7.56
N GLU A 74 18.06 -4.80 -8.32
CA GLU A 74 17.34 -3.56 -8.69
C GLU A 74 16.37 -3.07 -7.62
N ASN A 75 15.97 -3.93 -6.69
CA ASN A 75 15.09 -3.59 -5.59
C ASN A 75 15.56 -4.33 -4.33
N PRO A 76 16.61 -3.82 -3.68
CA PRO A 76 17.13 -4.45 -2.48
C PRO A 76 16.06 -4.44 -1.40
N THR A 77 15.67 -5.62 -0.93
CA THR A 77 14.67 -5.75 0.13
C THR A 77 15.25 -5.20 1.42
N LEU A 78 14.65 -4.11 1.90
CA LEU A 78 14.91 -3.55 3.20
C LEU A 78 13.93 -4.22 4.18
N ASP A 79 14.42 -5.08 5.07
CA ASP A 79 13.60 -5.70 6.14
C ASP A 79 13.27 -4.65 7.22
N LEU A 80 12.47 -3.64 6.85
CA LEU A 80 11.95 -2.60 7.72
C LEU A 80 10.42 -2.63 7.65
N PRO A 81 9.75 -3.20 8.66
CA PRO A 81 8.30 -3.27 8.74
C PRO A 81 7.64 -1.90 8.55
N CYS A 82 6.55 -1.83 7.77
CA CYS A 82 5.87 -0.57 7.47
C CYS A 82 5.35 0.16 8.73
N ARG A 83 5.05 -0.61 9.78
CA ARG A 83 4.65 -0.12 11.12
C ARG A 83 5.71 0.74 11.80
N GLU A 84 6.99 0.54 11.47
CA GLU A 84 8.08 1.37 11.99
C GLU A 84 8.21 2.69 11.22
N VAL A 85 7.72 2.72 9.97
CA VAL A 85 7.77 3.89 9.09
C VAL A 85 6.58 4.83 9.33
N VAL A 86 5.39 4.27 9.57
CA VAL A 86 4.15 5.03 9.78
C VAL A 86 3.45 4.61 11.07
N THR A 87 3.67 5.37 12.15
CA THR A 87 3.06 5.12 13.47
C THR A 87 1.65 5.69 13.62
N ASN A 88 1.23 6.58 12.71
CA ASN A 88 -0.07 7.26 12.74
C ASN A 88 -1.14 6.58 11.86
N CYS A 89 -0.83 5.44 11.24
CA CYS A 89 -1.74 4.70 10.38
C CYS A 89 -2.25 3.45 11.11
N VAL A 90 -3.53 3.11 10.91
CA VAL A 90 -4.04 1.80 11.34
C VAL A 90 -3.54 0.76 10.33
N ILE A 91 -2.77 -0.20 10.80
CA ILE A 91 -2.18 -1.25 9.96
C ILE A 91 -2.76 -2.59 10.41
N ASP A 92 -3.37 -3.31 9.48
CA ASP A 92 -3.87 -4.65 9.70
C ASP A 92 -3.20 -5.65 8.76
N GLU A 93 -2.76 -6.76 9.33
CA GLU A 93 -2.34 -7.94 8.59
C GLU A 93 -3.62 -8.75 8.28
N CYS A 94 -3.75 -9.33 7.08
CA CYS A 94 -4.94 -10.06 6.67
C CYS A 94 -5.26 -11.25 7.62
N PHE A 95 -6.11 -11.04 8.64
CA PHE A 95 -7.01 -11.97 9.35
C PHE A 95 -7.91 -11.21 10.35
N GLY A 96 -8.42 -10.02 9.98
CA GLY A 96 -9.20 -9.14 10.87
C GLY A 96 -10.34 -8.40 10.17
N HIS A 97 -11.38 -8.07 10.92
CA HIS A 97 -12.65 -7.49 10.44
C HIS A 97 -12.43 -6.20 9.60
N PHE A 98 -12.92 -6.18 8.35
CA PHE A 98 -12.88 -5.02 7.46
C PHE A 98 -13.91 -3.96 7.87
N GLY A 99 -13.71 -3.32 9.04
CA GLY A 99 -14.66 -2.33 9.59
C GLY A 99 -14.62 -0.93 8.97
N ALA A 100 -13.97 -0.71 7.82
CA ALA A 100 -13.87 0.62 7.19
C ALA A 100 -14.69 0.68 5.89
N PRO A 101 -15.56 1.71 5.71
CA PRO A 101 -16.51 1.76 4.60
C PRO A 101 -15.90 2.11 3.22
N PHE A 102 -14.63 2.54 3.16
CA PHE A 102 -14.00 2.99 1.91
C PHE A 102 -12.65 2.31 1.65
N VAL A 103 -12.52 1.65 0.49
CA VAL A 103 -11.35 0.85 0.11
C VAL A 103 -10.72 1.39 -1.17
N VAL A 104 -9.41 1.61 -1.14
CA VAL A 104 -8.57 1.96 -2.28
C VAL A 104 -7.73 0.72 -2.59
N VAL A 105 -8.17 -0.05 -3.60
CA VAL A 105 -7.52 -1.30 -4.02
C VAL A 105 -6.59 -1.02 -5.21
N MET A 106 -5.43 -1.67 -5.25
CA MET A 106 -4.47 -1.60 -6.37
C MET A 106 -5.08 -1.79 -7.76
N GLU A 107 -6.17 -2.56 -7.89
CA GLU A 107 -6.85 -2.81 -9.16
C GLU A 107 -7.67 -1.61 -9.69
N GLN A 108 -7.95 -0.59 -8.87
CA GLN A 108 -8.98 0.43 -9.14
C GLN A 108 -8.48 1.77 -9.70
N VAL A 109 -7.18 1.93 -10.01
CA VAL A 109 -6.65 3.22 -10.52
C VAL A 109 -7.15 3.55 -11.95
N GLY A 110 -7.80 2.60 -12.64
CA GLY A 110 -8.47 2.78 -13.93
C GLY A 110 -10.00 2.82 -13.92
N ALA A 111 -10.68 2.65 -12.79
CA ALA A 111 -12.15 2.49 -12.73
C ALA A 111 -12.78 3.21 -11.54
N CYS A 112 -12.59 4.53 -11.43
CA CYS A 112 -13.47 5.35 -10.59
C CYS A 112 -14.83 5.52 -11.29
N ASP A 113 -15.66 4.47 -11.24
CA ASP A 113 -17.11 4.63 -11.44
C ASP A 113 -17.96 3.70 -10.56
N HIS A 114 -17.39 2.65 -9.94
CA HIS A 114 -18.15 1.78 -9.04
C HIS A 114 -17.49 1.61 -7.68
N LEU A 115 -18.00 2.40 -6.74
CA LEU A 115 -18.02 2.09 -5.31
C LEU A 115 -18.45 0.63 -5.12
N LEU A 116 -17.56 -0.20 -4.58
CA LEU A 116 -17.96 -1.46 -3.95
C LEU A 116 -18.84 -1.09 -2.75
N ARG A 117 -20.15 -1.27 -2.93
CA ARG A 117 -21.12 -1.48 -1.86
C ARG A 117 -20.99 -2.90 -1.33
#